data_AF-A0A7V8YAU1-F1
#
_entry.id   AF-A0A7V8YAU1-F1
#
_cell.length_a   1.000
_cell.length_b   1.000
_cell.length_c   1.000
_cell.angle_alpha   90.00
_cell.angle_beta   90.00
_cell.angle_gamma   90.00
#
_symmetry.space_group_name_H-M   'P 1'
#
loop_
_entity.id
_entity.type
_entity.pdbx_description
1 polymer ?
#
loop_
_entity_poly.entity_id
_entity_poly.type
_entity_poly.pdbx_seq_one_letter_code
_entity_poly.pdbx_strand_id
1 'polypeptide(L)'
;AWAIALTMFGLASLAAAAGMLGAWTASWFRVYYLFGAVVNVPVLGLGTVYLLAGRRAGAWCGVVVALVTVAASVLVFASELQPGAVEAFATEGIPAGSQVMSEGIRLLARVCSFAGFFVVVGGALWSAWNLAHQKHAHLARLVGANLLIAGGTIVVALGSGFAFYGRGLPFALGLLAGVSLMFSGFLRARPPAAARANA
;
A
#
# COMPACT_ATOMS: atom_id res chain seq x y z
N ALA A 1 -9.44 7.40 4.40
CA ALA A 1 -8.42 6.93 3.46
C ALA A 1 -7.34 6.12 4.18
N TRP A 2 -6.47 6.73 5.00
CA TRP A 2 -5.37 6.02 5.67
C TRP A 2 -5.79 4.81 6.53
N ALA A 3 -6.83 4.96 7.37
CA ALA A 3 -7.33 3.84 8.17
C ALA A 3 -7.80 2.67 7.29
N ILE A 4 -8.52 2.98 6.19
CA ILE A 4 -9.01 1.97 5.23
C ILE A 4 -7.83 1.25 4.57
N ALA A 5 -6.80 1.99 4.13
CA ALA A 5 -5.60 1.42 3.57
C ALA A 5 -4.89 0.48 4.58
N LEU A 6 -4.74 0.90 5.84
CA LEU A 6 -4.15 0.05 6.87
C LEU A 6 -4.97 -1.22 7.15
N THR A 7 -6.30 -1.12 7.12
CA THR A 7 -7.19 -2.30 7.22
C THR A 7 -6.99 -3.24 6.02
N MET A 8 -6.95 -2.71 4.80
CA MET A 8 -6.68 -3.48 3.59
C MET A 8 -5.31 -4.16 3.65
N PHE A 9 -4.28 -3.44 4.10
CA PHE A 9 -2.95 -3.98 4.32
C PHE A 9 -2.98 -5.14 5.32
N GLY A 10 -3.66 -4.97 6.46
CA GLY A 10 -3.82 -6.04 7.46
C GLY A 10 -4.53 -7.27 6.89
N LEU A 11 -5.60 -7.09 6.11
CA LEU A 11 -6.31 -8.18 5.43
C LEU A 11 -5.41 -8.89 4.41
N ALA A 12 -4.63 -8.14 3.63
CA ALA A 12 -3.69 -8.70 2.67
C ALA A 12 -2.57 -9.49 3.37
N SER A 13 -2.02 -8.96 4.47
CA SER A 13 -1.02 -9.64 5.28
C SER A 13 -1.57 -10.90 5.95
N LEU A 14 -2.82 -10.87 6.43
CA LEU A 14 -3.50 -12.04 6.97
C LEU A 14 -3.68 -13.12 5.91
N ALA A 15 -4.15 -12.75 4.72
CA ALA A 15 -4.30 -13.68 3.61
C ALA A 15 -2.96 -14.29 3.17
N ALA A 16 -1.91 -13.47 3.11
CA ALA A 16 -0.56 -13.94 2.82
C ALA A 16 -0.02 -14.88 3.90
N ALA A 17 -0.23 -14.57 5.17
CA ALA A 17 0.16 -15.43 6.28
C ALA A 17 -0.61 -16.76 6.27
N ALA A 18 -1.92 -16.73 6.00
CA ALA A 18 -2.74 -17.93 5.87
C ALA A 18 -2.26 -18.84 4.72
N GLY A 19 -1.85 -18.24 3.59
CA GLY A 19 -1.28 -18.96 2.47
C GLY A 19 0.10 -19.57 2.76
N MET A 20 1.01 -18.78 3.35
CA MET A 20 2.38 -19.22 3.65
C MET A 20 2.50 -20.22 4.81
N LEU A 21 1.68 -20.06 5.86
CA LEU A 21 1.71 -20.95 7.03
C LEU A 21 0.82 -22.18 6.85
N GLY A 22 -0.12 -22.13 5.91
CA GLY A 22 -1.02 -23.22 5.56
C GLY A 22 -0.84 -23.61 4.10
N ALA A 23 -1.93 -23.54 3.35
CA ALA A 23 -1.93 -23.80 1.92
C ALA A 23 -2.56 -22.63 1.17
N TRP A 24 -1.95 -22.24 0.05
CA TRP A 24 -2.55 -21.25 -0.83
C TRP A 24 -3.82 -21.79 -1.46
N THR A 25 -4.86 -20.97 -1.43
CA THR A 25 -6.10 -21.20 -2.17
C THR A 25 -6.35 -20.02 -3.10
N ALA A 26 -7.18 -20.23 -4.11
CA ALA A 26 -7.61 -19.16 -5.01
C ALA A 26 -8.20 -17.97 -4.23
N SER A 27 -8.97 -18.23 -3.18
CA SER A 27 -9.58 -17.20 -2.34
C SER A 27 -8.54 -16.39 -1.56
N TRP A 28 -7.61 -17.06 -0.87
CA TRP A 28 -6.54 -16.37 -0.14
C TRP A 28 -5.67 -15.56 -1.07
N PHE A 29 -5.31 -16.12 -2.22
CA PHE A 29 -4.53 -15.42 -3.23
C PHE A 29 -5.27 -14.18 -3.76
N ARG A 30 -6.56 -14.29 -4.09
CA ARG A 30 -7.35 -13.15 -4.59
C ARG A 30 -7.49 -12.03 -3.55
N VAL A 31 -7.72 -12.36 -2.28
CA VAL A 31 -7.78 -11.37 -1.19
C VAL A 31 -6.42 -10.67 -1.02
N TYR A 32 -5.34 -11.45 -0.96
CA TYR A 32 -3.97 -10.94 -0.91
C TYR A 32 -3.68 -10.02 -2.11
N TYR A 33 -4.02 -10.46 -3.32
CA TYR A 33 -3.69 -9.75 -4.55
C TYR A 33 -4.51 -8.47 -4.71
N LEU A 34 -5.82 -8.52 -4.47
CA LEU A 34 -6.71 -7.37 -4.57
C LEU A 34 -6.29 -6.26 -3.59
N PHE A 35 -6.14 -6.62 -2.31
CA PHE A 35 -5.81 -5.63 -1.30
C PHE A 35 -4.33 -5.28 -1.35
N GLY A 36 -3.42 -6.25 -1.42
CA GLY A 36 -1.98 -5.99 -1.38
C GLY A 36 -1.43 -5.32 -2.64
N ALA A 37 -1.88 -5.72 -3.84
CA ALA A 37 -1.25 -5.33 -5.10
C ALA A 37 -2.08 -4.38 -5.97
N VAL A 38 -3.41 -4.28 -5.77
CA VAL A 38 -4.27 -3.46 -6.63
C VAL A 38 -4.79 -2.22 -5.91
N VAL A 39 -5.54 -2.39 -4.82
CA VAL A 39 -6.40 -1.31 -4.29
C VAL A 39 -5.77 -0.53 -3.15
N ASN A 40 -4.95 -1.16 -2.30
CA ASN A 40 -4.46 -0.51 -1.08
C ASN A 40 -3.63 0.76 -1.36
N VAL A 41 -2.68 0.70 -2.30
CA VAL A 41 -1.80 1.85 -2.59
C VAL A 41 -2.58 3.05 -3.18
N PRO A 42 -3.53 2.88 -4.12
CA PRO A 42 -4.45 3.95 -4.51
C PRO A 42 -5.23 4.58 -3.35
N VAL A 43 -5.79 3.76 -2.44
CA VAL A 43 -6.54 4.26 -1.28
C VAL A 43 -5.64 5.01 -0.31
N LEU A 44 -4.39 4.58 -0.17
CA LEU A 44 -3.37 5.28 0.60
C LEU A 44 -3.03 6.64 -0.04
N GLY A 45 -2.77 6.66 -1.36
CA GLY A 45 -2.48 7.87 -2.13
C GLY A 45 -3.63 8.88 -2.13
N LEU A 46 -4.88 8.42 -2.10
CA LEU A 46 -6.05 9.27 -1.95
C LEU A 46 -5.95 10.15 -0.70
N GLY A 47 -5.43 9.62 0.41
CA GLY A 47 -5.20 10.39 1.63
C GLY A 47 -4.25 11.57 1.39
N THR A 48 -3.17 11.34 0.65
CA THR A 48 -2.20 12.38 0.28
C THR A 48 -2.82 13.43 -0.64
N VAL A 49 -3.69 13.04 -1.58
CA VAL A 49 -4.40 13.99 -2.45
C VAL A 49 -5.32 14.90 -1.63
N TYR A 50 -6.09 14.35 -0.68
CA TYR A 50 -6.93 15.16 0.21
C TYR A 50 -6.11 16.18 1.02
N LEU A 51 -4.89 15.81 1.42
CA LEU A 51 -3.99 16.68 2.19
C LEU A 51 -3.38 17.80 1.34
N LEU A 52 -2.96 17.50 0.10
CA LEU A 52 -2.17 18.44 -0.71
C LEU A 52 -2.97 19.19 -1.78
N ALA A 53 -3.92 18.53 -2.42
CA ALA A 53 -4.73 19.10 -3.50
C ALA A 53 -6.11 19.58 -3.02
N GLY A 54 -6.41 19.39 -1.73
CA GLY A 54 -7.64 19.85 -1.09
C GLY A 54 -8.88 19.01 -1.38
N ARG A 55 -10.01 19.42 -0.78
CA ARG A 55 -11.23 18.60 -0.70
C ARG A 55 -11.88 18.29 -2.05
N ARG A 56 -11.84 19.22 -3.01
CA ARG A 56 -12.47 19.03 -4.33
C ARG A 56 -11.73 17.99 -5.17
N ALA A 57 -10.40 18.11 -5.27
CA ALA A 57 -9.57 17.12 -5.96
C ALA A 57 -9.64 15.75 -5.27
N GLY A 58 -9.57 15.73 -3.93
CA GLY A 58 -9.75 14.52 -3.14
C GLY A 58 -11.09 13.83 -3.38
N ALA A 59 -12.20 14.57 -3.52
CA ALA A 59 -13.51 14.00 -3.81
C ALA A 59 -13.56 13.32 -5.19
N TRP A 60 -13.06 14.01 -6.23
CA TRP A 60 -12.98 13.43 -7.58
C TRP A 60 -12.09 12.19 -7.63
N CYS A 61 -10.87 12.27 -7.07
CA CYS A 61 -9.99 11.12 -6.97
C CYS A 61 -10.63 10.00 -6.12
N GLY A 62 -11.42 10.34 -5.11
CA GLY A 62 -12.14 9.38 -4.26
C GLY A 62 -13.17 8.58 -5.03
N VAL A 63 -13.95 9.25 -5.90
CA VAL A 63 -14.90 8.57 -6.80
C VAL A 63 -14.15 7.64 -7.75
N VAL A 64 -13.06 8.11 -8.36
CA VAL A 64 -12.24 7.27 -9.27
C VAL A 64 -11.68 6.05 -8.55
N VAL A 65 -11.08 6.23 -7.36
CA VAL A 65 -10.53 5.13 -6.56
C VAL A 65 -11.63 4.16 -6.13
N ALA A 66 -12.82 4.64 -5.78
CA ALA A 66 -13.96 3.77 -5.44
C ALA A 66 -14.41 2.94 -6.65
N LEU A 67 -14.56 3.55 -7.83
CA LEU A 67 -14.91 2.86 -9.07
C LEU A 67 -13.86 1.82 -9.45
N VAL A 68 -12.57 2.17 -9.39
CA VAL A 68 -11.45 1.25 -9.63
C VAL A 68 -11.47 0.12 -8.60
N THR A 69 -11.79 0.39 -7.34
CA THR A 69 -11.89 -0.65 -6.29
C THR A 69 -12.98 -1.66 -6.62
N VAL A 70 -14.17 -1.18 -7.01
CA VAL A 70 -15.29 -2.05 -7.39
C VAL A 70 -14.94 -2.87 -8.63
N ALA A 71 -14.44 -2.21 -9.68
CA ALA A 71 -14.04 -2.88 -10.92
C ALA A 71 -12.94 -3.91 -10.68
N ALA A 72 -11.88 -3.56 -9.95
CA ALA A 72 -10.79 -4.47 -9.60
C ALA A 72 -11.30 -5.68 -8.80
N SER A 73 -12.23 -5.46 -7.86
CA SER A 73 -12.82 -6.55 -7.07
C SER A 73 -13.55 -7.54 -7.98
N VAL A 74 -14.40 -7.05 -8.89
CA VAL A 74 -15.10 -7.90 -9.86
C VAL A 74 -14.09 -8.62 -10.76
N LEU A 75 -13.13 -7.90 -11.33
CA LEU A 75 -12.17 -8.46 -12.28
C LEU A 75 -11.27 -9.53 -11.65
N VAL A 76 -10.76 -9.32 -10.44
CA VAL A 76 -9.86 -10.26 -9.74
C VAL A 76 -10.61 -11.54 -9.31
N PHE A 77 -11.88 -11.40 -8.89
CA PHE A 77 -12.67 -12.55 -8.44
C PHE A 77 -13.32 -13.32 -9.59
N ALA A 78 -13.69 -12.64 -10.68
CA ALA A 78 -14.26 -13.26 -11.87
C ALA A 78 -13.20 -13.81 -12.83
N SER A 79 -11.93 -13.37 -12.74
CA SER A 79 -10.88 -13.86 -13.64
C SER A 79 -10.59 -15.34 -13.41
N GLU A 80 -10.54 -16.08 -14.50
CA GLU A 80 -9.96 -17.42 -14.52
C GLU A 80 -8.48 -17.36 -14.17
N LEU A 81 -8.04 -18.37 -13.40
CA LEU A 81 -6.64 -18.52 -13.05
C LEU A 81 -5.86 -19.06 -14.24
N GLN A 82 -4.57 -18.76 -14.31
CA GLN A 82 -3.72 -19.31 -15.36
C GLN A 82 -3.60 -20.84 -15.28
N PRO A 83 -3.39 -21.52 -16.42
CA PRO A 83 -2.99 -22.93 -16.42
C PRO A 83 -1.72 -23.09 -15.57
N GLY A 84 -1.73 -24.00 -14.61
CA GLY A 84 -0.60 -24.16 -13.67
C GLY A 84 -0.75 -23.41 -12.33
N ALA A 85 -1.86 -22.69 -12.11
CA ALA A 85 -2.05 -21.91 -10.88
C ALA A 85 -2.16 -22.77 -9.63
N VAL A 86 -2.66 -24.01 -9.74
CA VAL A 86 -2.78 -24.95 -8.62
C VAL A 86 -1.39 -25.38 -8.15
N GLU A 87 -0.49 -25.65 -9.10
CA GLU A 87 0.91 -25.98 -8.87
C GLU A 87 1.66 -24.79 -8.26
N ALA A 88 1.35 -23.57 -8.70
CA ALA A 88 1.90 -22.35 -8.10
C ALA A 88 1.49 -22.17 -6.62
N PHE A 89 0.34 -22.72 -6.22
CA PHE A 89 -0.11 -22.70 -4.81
C PHE A 89 0.63 -23.68 -3.91
N ALA A 90 1.39 -24.63 -4.47
CA ALA A 90 2.22 -25.56 -3.69
C ALA A 90 3.54 -24.96 -3.19
N THR A 91 3.77 -23.65 -3.41
CA THR A 91 4.96 -22.96 -2.88
C THR A 91 4.84 -22.69 -1.38
N GLU A 92 5.96 -22.85 -0.66
CA GLU A 92 6.07 -22.44 0.75
C GLU A 92 6.09 -20.91 0.93
N GLY A 93 6.35 -20.16 -0.15
CA GLY A 93 6.42 -18.71 -0.15
C GLY A 93 5.15 -18.04 -0.67
N ILE A 94 5.32 -17.06 -1.55
CA ILE A 94 4.20 -16.35 -2.17
C ILE A 94 4.12 -16.75 -3.65
N PRO A 95 3.01 -17.32 -4.13
CA PRO A 95 2.83 -17.62 -5.54
C PRO A 95 3.07 -16.37 -6.37
N ALA A 96 3.91 -16.47 -7.41
CA ALA A 96 4.17 -15.31 -8.25
C ALA A 96 2.87 -14.95 -8.97
N GLY A 97 2.53 -13.66 -9.01
CA GLY A 97 1.32 -13.21 -9.69
C GLY A 97 1.26 -13.65 -11.16
N SER A 98 2.41 -13.76 -11.82
CA SER A 98 2.55 -14.25 -13.20
C SER A 98 2.21 -15.72 -13.40
N GLN A 99 2.12 -16.52 -12.35
CA GLN A 99 1.73 -17.93 -12.42
C GLN A 99 0.24 -18.13 -12.12
N VAL A 100 -0.42 -17.12 -11.54
CA VAL A 100 -1.79 -17.25 -11.03
C VAL A 100 -2.77 -16.35 -11.80
N MET A 101 -2.39 -15.10 -12.06
CA MET A 101 -3.29 -14.07 -12.62
C MET A 101 -2.94 -13.71 -14.06
N SER A 102 -3.96 -13.49 -14.89
CA SER A 102 -3.78 -13.08 -16.28
C SER A 102 -2.96 -11.78 -16.41
N GLU A 103 -2.34 -11.56 -17.58
CA GLU A 103 -1.56 -10.34 -17.84
C GLU A 103 -2.36 -9.06 -17.62
N GLY A 104 -3.65 -9.04 -18.00
CA GLY A 104 -4.52 -7.88 -17.82
C GLY A 104 -4.70 -7.49 -16.35
N ILE A 105 -4.93 -8.46 -15.46
CA ILE A 105 -5.06 -8.23 -14.02
C ILE A 105 -3.73 -7.77 -13.41
N ARG A 106 -2.62 -8.31 -13.89
CA ARG A 106 -1.27 -7.88 -13.46
C ARG A 106 -0.92 -6.48 -13.94
N LEU A 107 -1.36 -6.09 -15.14
CA LEU A 107 -1.21 -4.72 -15.62
C LEU A 107 -2.02 -3.75 -14.77
N LEU A 108 -3.27 -4.08 -14.46
CA LEU A 108 -4.12 -3.30 -13.55
C LEU A 108 -3.42 -3.10 -12.18
N ALA A 109 -2.91 -4.18 -11.59
CA ALA A 109 -2.17 -4.11 -10.32
C ALA A 109 -0.97 -3.16 -10.39
N ARG A 110 -0.14 -3.28 -11.44
CA ARG A 110 1.02 -2.41 -11.67
C ARG A 110 0.59 -0.95 -11.80
N VAL A 111 -0.36 -0.64 -12.67
CA VAL A 111 -0.81 0.74 -12.91
C VAL A 111 -1.35 1.37 -11.63
N CYS A 112 -2.24 0.67 -10.92
CA CYS A 112 -2.81 1.16 -9.67
C CYS A 112 -1.75 1.35 -8.58
N SER A 113 -0.85 0.38 -8.41
CA SER A 113 0.22 0.45 -7.41
C SER A 113 1.21 1.55 -7.69
N PHE A 114 1.70 1.69 -8.92
CA PHE A 114 2.65 2.76 -9.28
C PHE A 114 2.00 4.13 -9.16
N ALA A 115 0.77 4.31 -9.64
CA ALA A 115 0.06 5.58 -9.52
C ALA A 115 -0.08 6.00 -8.04
N GLY A 116 -0.54 5.09 -7.18
CA GLY A 116 -0.64 5.35 -5.74
C GLY A 116 0.73 5.60 -5.11
N PHE A 117 1.75 4.82 -5.46
CA PHE A 117 3.10 4.95 -4.95
C PHE A 117 3.70 6.33 -5.22
N PHE A 118 3.63 6.81 -6.46
CA PHE A 118 4.17 8.12 -6.82
C PHE A 118 3.40 9.25 -6.16
N VAL A 119 2.09 9.12 -5.96
CA VAL A 119 1.30 10.09 -5.20
C VAL A 119 1.72 10.14 -3.74
N VAL A 120 1.91 8.99 -3.08
CA VAL A 120 2.33 8.94 -1.68
C VAL A 120 3.75 9.45 -1.50
N VAL A 121 4.72 8.89 -2.24
CA VAL A 121 6.13 9.26 -2.12
C VAL A 121 6.34 10.70 -2.59
N GLY A 122 5.81 11.07 -3.74
CA GLY A 122 5.92 12.42 -4.28
C GLY A 122 5.28 13.45 -3.37
N GLY A 123 4.08 13.18 -2.85
CA GLY A 123 3.41 14.10 -1.93
C GLY A 123 4.14 14.24 -0.59
N ALA A 124 4.67 13.15 -0.03
CA ALA A 124 5.46 13.19 1.19
C ALA A 124 6.78 13.95 1.00
N LEU A 125 7.51 13.69 -0.10
CA LEU A 125 8.75 14.40 -0.41
C LEU A 125 8.52 15.89 -0.70
N TRP A 126 7.47 16.21 -1.45
CA TRP A 126 7.05 17.60 -1.69
C TRP A 126 6.73 18.32 -0.37
N SER A 127 5.98 17.66 0.52
CA SER A 127 5.67 18.21 1.84
C SER A 127 6.93 18.43 2.66
N ALA A 128 7.86 17.47 2.68
CA ALA A 128 9.12 17.58 3.38
C ALA A 128 9.98 18.75 2.85
N TRP A 129 10.10 18.88 1.53
CA TRP A 129 10.79 20.00 0.89
C TRP A 129 10.18 21.33 1.31
N ASN A 130 8.87 21.51 1.07
CA ASN A 130 8.18 22.77 1.31
C ASN A 130 8.28 23.22 2.77
N LEU A 131 8.18 22.28 3.73
CA LEU A 131 8.28 22.58 5.15
C LEU A 131 9.71 22.88 5.60
N ALA A 132 10.72 22.22 5.00
CA ALA A 132 12.12 22.49 5.30
C ALA A 132 12.54 23.93 4.94
N HIS A 133 11.90 24.53 3.93
CA HIS A 133 12.21 25.90 3.49
C HIS A 133 11.64 26.99 4.43
N GLN A 134 10.72 26.65 5.32
CA GLN A 134 10.00 27.62 6.17
C GLN A 134 10.71 27.91 7.52
N LYS A 135 11.91 27.36 7.79
CA LYS A 135 12.79 27.65 8.95
C LYS A 135 12.12 27.69 10.35
N HIS A 136 11.07 26.91 10.60
CA HIS A 136 10.44 26.80 11.92
C HIS A 136 10.75 25.45 12.60
N ALA A 137 11.12 25.47 13.88
CA ALA A 137 11.50 24.26 14.63
C ALA A 137 10.39 23.19 14.69
N HIS A 138 9.11 23.60 14.80
CA HIS A 138 7.97 22.66 14.80
C HIS A 138 7.77 21.96 13.44
N LEU A 139 8.26 22.56 12.35
CA LEU A 139 8.19 21.98 11.00
C LEU A 139 9.26 20.92 10.77
N ALA A 140 10.43 21.02 11.41
CA ALA A 140 11.46 19.98 11.33
C ALA A 140 10.93 18.59 11.75
N ARG A 141 10.00 18.57 12.70
CA ARG A 141 9.29 17.34 13.08
C ARG A 141 8.44 16.79 11.94
N LEU A 142 7.67 17.65 11.26
CA LEU A 142 6.82 17.27 10.14
C LEU A 142 7.64 16.88 8.89
N VAL A 143 8.80 17.48 8.67
CA VAL A 143 9.78 17.04 7.67
C VAL A 143 10.19 15.61 7.95
N GLY A 144 10.66 15.32 9.17
CA GLY A 144 11.04 13.95 9.56
C GLY A 144 9.88 12.95 9.46
N ALA A 145 8.66 13.36 9.78
CA ALA A 145 7.46 12.51 9.63
C ALA A 145 7.22 12.14 8.16
N ASN A 146 7.27 13.11 7.25
CA ASN A 146 7.09 12.88 5.82
C ASN A 146 8.22 12.02 5.22
N LEU A 147 9.47 12.23 5.62
CA LEU A 147 10.60 11.42 5.18
C LEU A 147 10.46 9.95 5.63
N LEU A 148 9.98 9.71 6.85
CA LEU A 148 9.69 8.35 7.34
C LEU A 148 8.55 7.69 6.54
N ILE A 149 7.51 8.44 6.19
CA ILE A 149 6.41 7.93 5.35
C ILE A 149 6.91 7.58 3.94
N ALA A 150 7.68 8.48 3.31
CA ALA A 150 8.26 8.23 1.99
C ALA A 150 9.21 7.02 2.03
N GLY A 151 10.14 6.99 2.98
CA GLY A 151 11.09 5.89 3.15
C GLY A 151 10.40 4.56 3.42
N GLY A 152 9.41 4.53 4.33
CA GLY A 152 8.63 3.33 4.60
C GLY A 152 7.85 2.83 3.38
N THR A 153 7.28 3.74 2.57
CA THR A 153 6.60 3.38 1.32
C THR A 153 7.56 2.76 0.30
N ILE A 154 8.78 3.31 0.19
CA ILE A 154 9.84 2.75 -0.68
C ILE A 154 10.27 1.36 -0.19
N VAL A 155 10.47 1.18 1.12
CA VAL A 155 10.83 -0.12 1.71
C VAL A 155 9.73 -1.16 1.45
N VAL A 156 8.45 -0.80 1.60
CA VAL A 156 7.32 -1.68 1.23
C VAL A 156 7.36 -2.04 -0.25
N ALA A 157 7.61 -1.08 -1.14
CA ALA A 157 7.66 -1.32 -2.58
C ALA A 157 8.80 -2.29 -2.96
N LEU A 158 9.99 -2.09 -2.39
CA LEU A 158 11.13 -2.99 -2.58
C LEU A 158 10.86 -4.38 -2.00
N GLY A 159 10.32 -4.44 -0.78
CA GLY A 159 9.94 -5.70 -0.12
C GLY A 159 8.89 -6.48 -0.90
N SER A 160 7.93 -5.79 -1.52
CA SER A 160 6.91 -6.40 -2.36
C SER A 160 7.51 -7.08 -3.59
N GLY A 161 8.68 -6.63 -4.07
CA GLY A 161 9.41 -7.26 -5.17
C GLY A 161 9.80 -8.72 -4.92
N PHE A 162 9.99 -9.12 -3.66
CA PHE A 162 10.30 -10.51 -3.30
C PHE A 162 9.15 -11.48 -3.62
N ALA A 163 7.91 -11.01 -3.70
CA ALA A 163 6.77 -11.82 -4.13
C ALA A 163 6.90 -12.29 -5.58
N PHE A 164 7.63 -11.57 -6.45
CA PHE A 164 7.87 -12.01 -7.83
C PHE A 164 8.77 -13.25 -7.92
N TYR A 165 9.55 -13.49 -6.88
CA TYR A 165 10.51 -14.61 -6.81
C TYR A 165 10.07 -15.70 -5.84
N GLY A 166 8.84 -15.65 -5.36
CA GLY A 166 8.32 -16.62 -4.39
C GLY A 166 8.96 -16.54 -3.00
N ARG A 167 9.63 -15.45 -2.65
CA ARG A 167 10.39 -15.33 -1.38
C ARG A 167 9.53 -14.75 -0.27
N GLY A 168 8.79 -15.62 0.44
CA GLY A 168 7.84 -15.23 1.48
C GLY A 168 8.44 -14.48 2.69
N LEU A 169 9.53 -14.98 3.26
CA LEU A 169 10.14 -14.34 4.45
C LEU A 169 10.74 -12.95 4.15
N PRO A 170 11.59 -12.75 3.12
CA PRO A 170 12.06 -11.41 2.75
C PRO A 170 10.92 -10.44 2.41
N PHE A 171 9.87 -10.94 1.75
CA PHE A 171 8.65 -10.17 1.50
C PHE A 171 8.01 -9.69 2.81
N ALA A 172 7.76 -10.60 3.75
CA ALA A 172 7.08 -10.29 5.01
C ALA A 172 7.89 -9.31 5.87
N LEU A 173 9.22 -9.51 5.94
CA LEU A 173 10.12 -8.61 6.66
C LEU A 173 10.19 -7.22 6.02
N GLY A 174 10.24 -7.14 4.69
CA GLY A 174 10.21 -5.87 3.97
C GLY A 174 8.91 -5.10 4.20
N LEU A 175 7.77 -5.80 4.16
CA LEU A 175 6.47 -5.21 4.48
C LEU A 175 6.40 -4.70 5.92
N LEU A 176 6.86 -5.50 6.88
CA LEU A 176 6.88 -5.15 8.30
C LEU A 176 7.77 -3.93 8.56
N ALA A 177 8.98 -3.92 8.01
CA ALA A 177 9.91 -2.81 8.16
C ALA A 177 9.33 -1.52 7.56
N GLY A 178 8.80 -1.60 6.34
CA GLY A 178 8.22 -0.46 5.65
C GLY A 178 7.00 0.11 6.36
N VAL A 179 6.03 -0.73 6.77
CA VAL A 179 4.85 -0.26 7.49
C VAL A 179 5.21 0.31 8.86
N SER A 180 6.21 -0.25 9.54
CA SER A 180 6.71 0.28 10.83
C SER A 180 7.32 1.67 10.68
N LEU A 181 8.08 1.91 9.60
CA LEU A 181 8.60 3.25 9.27
C LEU A 181 7.47 4.23 8.96
N MET A 182 6.49 3.83 8.15
CA MET A 182 5.33 4.68 7.83
C MET A 182 4.54 5.04 9.10
N PHE A 183 4.30 4.07 9.97
CA PHE A 183 3.60 4.27 11.24
C PHE A 183 4.39 5.17 12.19
N SER A 184 5.71 5.00 12.27
CA SER A 184 6.59 5.89 13.04
C SER A 184 6.51 7.34 12.55
N GLY A 185 6.48 7.55 11.23
CA GLY A 185 6.24 8.86 10.63
C GLY A 185 4.88 9.44 11.04
N PHE A 186 3.82 8.64 10.99
CA PHE A 186 2.48 9.05 11.43
C PHE A 186 2.44 9.44 12.93
N LEU A 187 3.10 8.67 13.81
CA LEU A 187 3.20 9.01 15.24
C LEU A 187 3.94 10.34 15.45
N ARG A 188 5.04 10.55 14.71
CA ARG A 188 5.84 11.79 14.77
C ARG A 188 5.07 13.02 14.28
N ALA A 189 4.11 12.86 13.38
CA ALA A 189 3.27 13.95 12.89
C ALA A 189 2.27 14.49 13.92
N ARG A 190 1.99 13.76 15.01
CA ARG A 190 0.99 14.17 16.02
C ARG A 190 1.43 15.43 16.78
N PRO A 191 0.53 16.37 17.11
CA PRO A 191 0.83 17.50 17.99
C PRO A 191 1.33 17.03 19.37
N PRO A 192 2.25 17.76 20.03
CA PRO A 192 2.67 17.43 21.39
C PRO A 192 1.48 17.53 22.35
N ALA A 193 1.47 16.73 23.42
CA ALA A 193 0.36 16.67 24.38
C ALA A 193 -0.02 18.05 24.96
N ALA A 194 0.97 18.93 25.19
CA ALA A 194 0.76 20.29 25.69
C ALA A 194 -0.11 21.17 24.76
N ALA A 195 -0.14 20.91 23.45
CA ALA A 195 -0.96 21.66 22.50
C ALA A 195 -2.43 21.20 22.45
N ARG A 196 -2.76 20.05 23.04
CA ARG A 196 -4.14 19.52 23.11
C ARG A 196 -4.91 19.98 24.34
N ALA A 197 -4.22 20.48 25.36
CA ALA A 197 -4.86 21.02 26.57
C ALA A 197 -5.41 22.45 26.38
N ASN A 198 -5.02 23.11 25.29
CA ASN A 198 -5.38 24.50 24.97
C ASN A 198 -6.27 24.61 23.71
N ALA A 199 -6.83 23.51 23.22
CA ALA A 199 -7.69 23.43 22.03
C ALA A 199 -9.01 22.75 22.42
#